data_AF-A0A0B2UCT2-F1
#
_entry.id   AF-A0A0B2UCT2-F1
#
_cell.length_a   1.000
_cell.length_b   1.000
_cell.length_c   1.000
_cell.angle_alpha   90.00
_cell.angle_beta   90.00
_cell.angle_gamma   90.00
#
_symmetry.space_group_name_H-M   'P 1'
#
loop_
_entity.id
_entity.type
_entity.pdbx_description
1 polymer ?
#
loop_
_entity_poly.entity_id
_entity_poly.type
_entity_poly.pdbx_seq_one_letter_code
_entity_poly.pdbx_strand_id
1 'polypeptide(L)'
;MDIYELVRNDQHEQIYAVEHPEFGRFRAVACIFLGRYEEALKYAERKSFEAAYSLYKLKKYKKALRILKWIDSEGSRVLSSQCLFYLGYYGSAYKMLSKIKMDDDVAVNLQAMKSMAILADKNLYEYGNRFQIRKMDDVDGFDDIKEYNMKSAEGRVDLVFNESFEHLFDEKRFLEFLKMQAVKAEMKGTIVEEQLKNVCGQEVCIPLLSKSQKKTVEYNEGIIDAISMPIHFQRNFARYNVLETKYKSNECAWIDMAYIKDENGKYRLNEGVDIAKIPAISAKMVLLRILVMWKNGKSNRRIASEIKRLPEEVANKYLSVFEPGKVVDRNTYVKISKELMN
;
A
#
# COMPACT_ATOMS: atom_id res chain seq x y z
N MET A 1 36.92 24.35 -20.90
CA MET A 1 35.46 24.39 -21.03
C MET A 1 34.92 24.87 -19.69
N ASP A 2 34.15 25.96 -19.65
CA ASP A 2 33.69 26.56 -18.40
C ASP A 2 32.47 25.80 -17.86
N ILE A 3 32.62 25.15 -16.70
CA ILE A 3 31.55 24.39 -16.04
C ILE A 3 30.34 25.28 -15.74
N TYR A 4 30.53 26.56 -15.47
CA TYR A 4 29.44 27.50 -15.17
C TYR A 4 28.63 27.84 -16.42
N GLU A 5 29.28 27.88 -17.58
CA GLU A 5 28.60 28.03 -18.87
C GLU A 5 27.76 26.78 -19.19
N LEU A 6 28.32 25.58 -18.98
CA LEU A 6 27.58 24.33 -19.16
C LEU A 6 26.37 24.23 -18.23
N VAL A 7 26.50 24.66 -16.97
CA VAL A 7 25.41 24.70 -15.98
C VAL A 7 24.34 25.69 -16.40
N ARG A 8 24.70 26.88 -16.88
CA ARG A 8 23.73 27.87 -17.36
C ARG A 8 22.94 27.40 -18.58
N ASN A 9 23.55 26.52 -19.39
CA ASN A 9 22.95 25.99 -20.61
C ASN A 9 22.28 24.61 -20.40
N ASP A 10 22.16 24.12 -19.16
CA ASP A 10 21.60 22.80 -18.83
C ASP A 10 22.23 21.63 -19.61
N GLN A 11 23.53 21.74 -19.91
CA GLN A 11 24.26 20.76 -20.72
C GLN A 11 24.72 19.56 -19.87
N HIS A 12 23.76 18.82 -19.29
CA HIS A 12 24.02 17.80 -18.27
C HIS A 12 24.94 16.65 -18.72
N GLU A 13 24.86 16.19 -19.98
CA GLU A 13 25.80 15.18 -20.50
C GLU A 13 27.25 15.71 -20.55
N GLN A 14 27.43 17.00 -20.86
CA GLN A 14 28.74 17.63 -20.95
C GLN A 14 29.30 17.92 -19.55
N ILE A 15 28.44 18.38 -18.62
CA ILE A 15 28.79 18.52 -17.19
C ILE A 15 29.24 17.18 -16.63
N TYR A 16 28.53 16.09 -16.94
CA TYR A 16 28.90 14.74 -16.53
C TYR A 16 30.27 14.31 -17.07
N ALA A 17 30.63 14.70 -18.30
CA ALA A 17 31.91 14.35 -18.92
C ALA A 17 33.12 15.11 -18.35
N VAL A 18 32.93 16.21 -17.60
CA VAL A 18 34.04 16.95 -16.99
C VAL A 18 34.59 16.20 -15.77
N GLU A 19 35.76 15.59 -15.92
CA GLU A 19 36.46 14.91 -14.83
C GLU A 19 37.31 15.88 -14.00
N HIS A 20 36.71 16.46 -12.95
CA HIS A 20 37.44 17.24 -11.96
C HIS A 20 36.90 17.01 -10.53
N PRO A 21 37.75 16.79 -9.51
CA PRO A 21 37.32 16.53 -8.13
C PRO A 21 36.44 17.63 -7.54
N GLU A 22 36.72 18.90 -7.86
CA GLU A 22 35.98 20.06 -7.34
C GLU A 22 34.58 20.24 -7.96
N PHE A 23 34.30 19.55 -9.08
CA PHE A 23 33.00 19.63 -9.76
C PHE A 23 32.07 18.47 -9.40
N GLY A 24 32.40 17.69 -8.37
CA GLY A 24 31.59 16.57 -7.90
C GLY A 24 30.11 16.94 -7.68
N ARG A 25 29.83 18.11 -7.10
CA ARG A 25 28.45 18.57 -6.91
C ARG A 25 27.71 18.80 -8.24
N PHE A 26 28.34 19.45 -9.22
CA PHE A 26 27.73 19.67 -10.53
C PHE A 26 27.50 18.35 -11.28
N ARG A 27 28.44 17.40 -11.18
CA ARG A 27 28.27 16.05 -11.74
C ARG A 27 27.15 15.27 -11.04
N ALA A 28 27.01 15.39 -9.72
CA ALA A 28 25.91 14.77 -8.99
C ALA A 28 24.55 15.28 -9.47
N VAL A 29 24.42 16.60 -9.65
CA VAL A 29 23.22 17.24 -10.21
C VAL A 29 22.97 16.74 -11.65
N ALA A 30 23.99 16.73 -12.50
CA ALA A 30 23.87 16.21 -13.86
C ALA A 30 23.41 14.74 -13.88
N CYS A 31 24.00 13.87 -13.07
CA CYS A 31 23.58 12.48 -12.93
C CYS A 31 22.11 12.35 -12.51
N ILE A 32 21.62 13.22 -11.61
CA ILE A 32 20.21 13.24 -11.20
C ILE A 32 19.30 13.58 -12.38
N PHE A 33 19.64 14.61 -13.16
CA PHE A 33 18.90 14.99 -14.36
C PHE A 33 18.89 13.89 -15.43
N LEU A 34 20.00 13.16 -15.56
CA LEU A 34 20.13 12.01 -16.47
C LEU A 34 19.50 10.71 -15.92
N GLY A 35 18.88 10.74 -14.74
CA GLY A 35 18.26 9.56 -14.12
C GLY A 35 19.25 8.54 -13.55
N ARG A 36 20.54 8.85 -13.49
CA ARG A 36 21.64 7.99 -13.02
C ARG A 36 21.84 8.12 -11.50
N TYR A 37 20.81 7.77 -10.71
CA TYR A 37 20.80 8.03 -9.26
C TYR A 37 21.86 7.27 -8.46
N GLU A 38 22.26 6.06 -8.87
CA GLU A 38 23.35 5.33 -8.21
C GLU A 38 24.71 5.99 -8.44
N GLU A 39 24.92 6.54 -9.62
CA GLU A 39 26.13 7.30 -9.95
C GLU A 39 26.15 8.66 -9.26
N ALA A 40 25.00 9.33 -9.18
CA ALA A 40 24.87 10.58 -8.45
C ALA A 40 25.37 10.45 -6.99
N LEU A 41 25.11 9.32 -6.33
CA LEU A 41 25.60 9.06 -4.96
C LEU A 41 27.13 8.93 -4.84
N LYS A 42 27.84 8.66 -5.94
CA LYS A 42 29.32 8.62 -5.93
C LYS A 42 29.92 10.01 -5.88
N TYR A 43 29.23 10.98 -6.47
CA TYR A 43 29.69 12.37 -6.61
C TYR A 43 29.07 13.33 -5.60
N ALA A 44 27.88 13.01 -5.08
CA ALA A 44 27.19 13.84 -4.10
C ALA A 44 27.90 13.83 -2.74
N GLU A 45 27.94 14.99 -2.08
CA GLU A 45 28.40 15.07 -0.70
C GLU A 45 27.47 14.27 0.23
N ARG A 46 28.04 13.52 1.19
CA ARG A 46 27.31 12.52 1.99
C ARG A 46 26.08 13.04 2.75
N LYS A 47 26.03 14.34 3.07
CA LYS A 47 24.92 14.98 3.82
C LYS A 47 24.20 16.05 2.99
N SER A 48 24.33 16.04 1.66
CA SER A 48 23.68 17.03 0.81
C SER A 48 22.26 16.64 0.41
N PHE A 49 21.54 17.61 -0.14
CA PHE A 49 20.21 17.41 -0.70
C PHE A 49 20.24 16.43 -1.88
N GLU A 50 21.23 16.53 -2.76
CA GLU A 50 21.41 15.66 -3.94
C GLU A 50 21.58 14.18 -3.53
N ALA A 51 22.32 13.92 -2.45
CA ALA A 51 22.45 12.58 -1.89
C ALA A 51 21.11 12.04 -1.36
N ALA A 52 20.35 12.88 -0.63
CA ALA A 52 19.03 12.52 -0.13
C ALA A 52 18.02 12.27 -1.27
N TYR A 53 18.00 13.14 -2.28
CA TYR A 53 17.14 13.01 -3.46
C TYR A 53 17.45 11.74 -4.24
N SER A 54 18.73 11.43 -4.45
CA SER A 54 19.15 10.20 -5.12
C SER A 54 18.71 8.95 -4.34
N LEU A 55 18.85 8.95 -3.00
CA LEU A 55 18.33 7.86 -2.15
C LEU A 55 16.81 7.74 -2.24
N TYR A 56 16.07 8.85 -2.30
CA TYR A 56 14.62 8.86 -2.48
C TYR A 56 14.21 8.21 -3.80
N LYS A 57 14.84 8.58 -4.93
CA LYS A 57 14.54 7.99 -6.25
C LYS A 57 14.88 6.50 -6.32
N LEU A 58 15.87 6.05 -5.53
CA LEU A 58 16.20 4.63 -5.32
C LEU A 58 15.31 3.92 -4.28
N LYS A 59 14.22 4.56 -3.84
CA LYS A 59 13.26 4.05 -2.84
C LYS A 59 13.88 3.74 -1.46
N LYS A 60 15.04 4.33 -1.13
CA LYS A 60 15.74 4.19 0.16
C LYS A 60 15.28 5.26 1.16
N TYR A 61 13.97 5.42 1.34
CA TYR A 61 13.33 6.54 2.07
C TYR A 61 13.86 6.76 3.49
N LYS A 62 14.04 5.69 4.28
CA LYS A 62 14.59 5.79 5.64
C LYS A 62 16.01 6.38 5.66
N LYS A 63 16.83 6.08 4.64
CA LYS A 63 18.19 6.64 4.52
C LYS A 63 18.14 8.10 4.09
N ALA A 64 17.26 8.46 3.16
CA ALA A 64 17.04 9.84 2.74
C ALA A 64 16.63 10.73 3.93
N LEU A 65 15.66 10.29 4.75
CA LEU A 65 15.22 11.03 5.95
C LEU A 65 16.34 11.28 6.97
N ARG A 66 17.29 10.35 7.12
CA ARG A 66 18.45 10.53 8.02
C ARG A 66 19.37 11.67 7.58
N ILE A 67 19.40 11.97 6.28
CA ILE A 67 20.15 13.11 5.73
C ILE A 67 19.30 14.37 5.87
N LEU A 68 18.03 14.31 5.41
CA LEU A 68 17.14 15.46 5.35
C LEU A 68 16.86 16.11 6.70
N LYS A 69 16.91 15.36 7.80
CA LYS A 69 16.76 15.92 9.16
C LYS A 69 17.78 16.99 9.53
N TRP A 70 18.88 17.11 8.79
CA TRP A 70 19.94 18.10 9.01
C TRP A 70 19.92 19.26 8.00
N ILE A 71 18.97 19.26 7.06
CA ILE A 71 18.84 20.27 6.02
C ILE A 71 17.55 21.04 6.28
N ASP A 72 17.65 22.32 6.62
CA ASP A 72 16.48 23.17 6.83
C ASP A 72 16.22 24.04 5.61
N SER A 73 15.41 23.53 4.69
CA SER A 73 15.01 24.21 3.46
C SER A 73 13.59 23.81 3.08
N GLU A 74 12.93 24.60 2.23
CA GLU A 74 11.61 24.24 1.71
C GLU A 74 11.67 22.90 0.95
N GLY A 75 12.65 22.74 0.05
CA GLY A 75 12.84 21.50 -0.71
C GLY A 75 13.11 20.27 0.17
N SER A 76 13.82 20.41 1.29
CA SER A 76 14.05 19.28 2.21
C SER A 76 12.79 18.88 2.95
N ARG A 77 11.90 19.83 3.31
CA ARG A 77 10.59 19.54 3.91
C ARG A 77 9.67 18.83 2.92
N VAL A 78 9.61 19.30 1.67
CA VAL A 78 8.86 18.64 0.58
C VAL A 78 9.37 17.21 0.35
N LEU A 79 10.68 17.02 0.22
CA LEU A 79 11.22 15.67 0.00
C LEU A 79 11.02 14.76 1.22
N SER A 80 11.07 15.32 2.43
CA SER A 80 10.81 14.57 3.66
C SER A 80 9.34 14.14 3.75
N SER A 81 8.38 14.99 3.36
CA SER A 81 6.96 14.62 3.37
C SER A 81 6.67 13.51 2.37
N GLN A 82 7.28 13.58 1.17
CA GLN A 82 7.23 12.50 0.17
C GLN A 82 7.80 11.19 0.72
N CYS A 83 8.97 11.23 1.39
CA CYS A 83 9.55 10.04 2.01
C CYS A 83 8.65 9.44 3.09
N LEU A 84 8.03 10.27 3.93
CA LEU A 84 7.09 9.81 4.97
C LEU A 84 5.83 9.20 4.37
N PHE A 85 5.28 9.80 3.31
CA PHE A 85 4.12 9.29 2.58
C PHE A 85 4.38 7.87 2.08
N TYR A 86 5.50 7.63 1.40
CA TYR A 86 5.84 6.28 0.91
C TYR A 86 6.17 5.27 2.03
N LEU A 87 6.47 5.73 3.24
CA LEU A 87 6.65 4.88 4.40
C LEU A 87 5.34 4.63 5.17
N GLY A 88 4.23 5.25 4.76
CA GLY A 88 2.91 5.13 5.38
C GLY A 88 2.65 6.06 6.57
N TYR A 89 3.56 7.01 6.85
CA TYR A 89 3.40 8.01 7.92
C TYR A 89 2.66 9.24 7.37
N TYR A 90 1.38 9.07 7.03
CA TYR A 90 0.61 10.06 6.29
C TYR A 90 0.30 11.31 7.12
N GLY A 91 0.03 11.17 8.42
CA GLY A 91 -0.22 12.32 9.31
C GLY A 91 1.02 13.19 9.44
N SER A 92 2.18 12.57 9.61
CA SER A 92 3.48 13.25 9.70
C SER A 92 3.89 13.87 8.36
N ALA A 93 3.59 13.19 7.25
CA ALA A 93 3.79 13.75 5.90
C ALA A 93 2.97 15.03 5.72
N TYR A 94 1.68 14.99 6.08
CA TYR A 94 0.77 16.14 6.03
C TYR A 94 1.31 17.31 6.84
N LYS A 95 1.60 17.08 8.14
CA LYS A 95 2.11 18.13 9.06
C LYS A 95 3.39 18.79 8.58
N MET A 96 4.19 18.10 7.78
CA MET A 96 5.42 18.65 7.23
C MET A 96 5.18 19.45 5.95
N LEU A 97 4.29 18.96 5.07
CA LEU A 97 3.96 19.66 3.83
C LEU A 97 3.06 20.89 4.08
N SER A 98 2.21 20.88 5.10
CA SER A 98 1.31 22.00 5.43
C SER A 98 2.03 23.28 5.87
N LYS A 99 3.34 23.18 6.17
CA LYS A 99 4.22 24.32 6.48
C LYS A 99 4.77 25.01 5.24
N ILE A 100 4.53 24.45 4.06
CA ILE A 100 4.98 24.99 2.78
C ILE A 100 3.89 25.92 2.25
N LYS A 101 4.30 26.95 1.50
CA LYS A 101 3.36 27.88 0.87
C LYS A 101 2.41 27.09 -0.03
N MET A 102 1.10 27.33 0.14
CA MET A 102 0.07 26.63 -0.62
C MET A 102 0.10 27.04 -2.11
N ASP A 103 0.18 26.04 -2.97
CA ASP A 103 -0.08 26.09 -4.40
C ASP A 103 -0.90 24.85 -4.83
N ASP A 104 -1.23 24.73 -6.11
CA ASP A 104 -2.01 23.62 -6.66
C ASP A 104 -1.37 22.25 -6.32
N ASP A 105 -0.05 22.10 -6.49
CA ASP A 105 0.66 20.84 -6.24
C ASP A 105 0.68 20.48 -4.75
N VAL A 106 0.90 21.47 -3.89
CA VAL A 106 0.85 21.31 -2.44
C VAL A 106 -0.56 20.91 -2.00
N ALA A 107 -1.60 21.56 -2.53
CA ALA A 107 -2.99 21.23 -2.21
C ALA A 107 -3.35 19.79 -2.61
N VAL A 108 -3.01 19.38 -3.84
CA VAL A 108 -3.23 18.01 -4.33
C VAL A 108 -2.53 16.98 -3.43
N ASN A 109 -1.27 17.23 -3.08
CA ASN A 109 -0.48 16.31 -2.25
C ASN A 109 -0.98 16.26 -0.80
N LEU A 110 -1.39 17.38 -0.22
CA LEU A 110 -2.00 17.42 1.10
C LEU A 110 -3.33 16.65 1.11
N GLN A 111 -4.15 16.77 0.06
CA GLN A 111 -5.38 16.00 -0.06
C GLN A 111 -5.11 14.50 -0.17
N ALA A 112 -4.08 14.09 -0.92
CA ALA A 112 -3.64 12.69 -0.96
C ALA A 112 -3.22 12.18 0.42
N MET A 113 -2.39 12.94 1.15
CA MET A 113 -1.93 12.59 2.50
C MET A 113 -3.11 12.46 3.47
N LYS A 114 -4.03 13.44 3.47
CA LYS A 114 -5.26 13.43 4.27
C LYS A 114 -6.11 12.19 3.98
N SER A 115 -6.37 11.92 2.70
CA SER A 115 -7.26 10.82 2.29
C SER A 115 -6.68 9.47 2.67
N MET A 116 -5.37 9.28 2.49
CA MET A 116 -4.68 8.05 2.88
C MET A 116 -4.60 7.89 4.41
N ALA A 117 -4.43 8.97 5.15
CA ALA A 117 -4.45 8.95 6.61
C ALA A 117 -5.84 8.58 7.17
N ILE A 118 -6.91 9.18 6.62
CA ILE A 118 -8.29 8.85 6.95
C ILE A 118 -8.59 7.38 6.61
N LEU A 119 -8.16 6.93 5.44
CA LEU A 119 -8.33 5.54 5.02
C LEU A 119 -7.57 4.58 5.94
N ALA A 120 -6.35 4.92 6.37
CA ALA A 120 -5.56 4.14 7.32
C ALA A 120 -6.19 4.08 8.72
N ASP A 121 -6.82 5.17 9.18
CA ASP A 121 -7.44 5.28 10.50
C ASP A 121 -8.81 4.58 10.57
N LYS A 122 -9.61 4.72 9.51
CA LYS A 122 -10.89 4.02 9.34
C LYS A 122 -10.73 2.55 8.99
N ASN A 123 -9.49 2.11 8.71
CA ASN A 123 -9.14 0.73 8.51
C ASN A 123 -9.22 -0.04 9.84
N LEU A 124 -10.45 -0.24 10.31
CA LEU A 124 -10.75 -1.40 11.12
C LEU A 124 -10.30 -2.59 10.29
N TYR A 125 -9.58 -3.50 10.93
CA TYR A 125 -9.16 -4.78 10.39
C TYR A 125 -10.40 -5.66 10.13
N GLU A 126 -11.36 -5.18 9.32
CA GLU A 126 -12.48 -5.95 8.82
C GLU A 126 -11.95 -6.80 7.67
N TYR A 127 -11.41 -7.94 8.10
CA TYR A 127 -11.30 -9.18 7.34
C TYR A 127 -12.21 -9.18 6.08
N GLY A 128 -11.57 -9.08 4.90
CA GLY A 128 -12.23 -9.02 3.60
C GLY A 128 -12.01 -7.72 2.82
N ASN A 129 -11.69 -6.60 3.49
CA ASN A 129 -11.29 -5.37 2.80
C ASN A 129 -9.80 -5.43 2.42
N ARG A 130 -9.48 -5.54 1.12
CA ARG A 130 -8.11 -5.73 0.61
C ARG A 130 -7.23 -4.49 0.69
N PHE A 131 -7.79 -3.35 1.09
CA PHE A 131 -7.06 -2.09 1.23
C PHE A 131 -6.34 -2.09 2.57
N GLN A 132 -5.36 -2.98 2.76
CA GLN A 132 -4.57 -3.06 3.98
C GLN A 132 -3.55 -1.92 4.05
N ILE A 133 -4.02 -0.72 4.35
CA ILE A 133 -3.16 0.40 4.71
C ILE A 133 -3.05 0.38 6.23
N ARG A 134 -1.88 -0.04 6.71
CA ARG A 134 -1.57 -0.02 8.14
C ARG A 134 -1.40 1.42 8.61
N LYS A 135 -2.12 1.80 9.68
CA LYS A 135 -1.87 3.04 10.40
C LYS A 135 -0.46 3.00 11.02
N MET A 136 0.40 3.96 10.66
CA MET A 136 1.77 4.08 11.16
C MET A 136 1.96 5.26 12.11
N ASP A 137 1.08 6.25 12.05
CA ASP A 137 1.06 7.42 12.91
C ASP A 137 -0.37 7.91 13.15
N ASP A 138 -0.51 8.79 14.13
CA ASP A 138 -1.80 9.38 14.49
C ASP A 138 -2.19 10.52 13.55
N VAL A 139 -3.49 10.68 13.46
CA VAL A 139 -4.18 11.70 12.67
C VAL A 139 -4.56 12.83 13.62
N ASP A 140 -3.81 13.94 13.61
CA ASP A 140 -4.21 15.15 14.32
C ASP A 140 -4.48 16.27 13.33
N GLY A 141 -5.77 16.58 13.12
CA GLY A 141 -6.23 17.78 12.41
C GLY A 141 -5.82 17.85 10.93
N PHE A 142 -6.79 17.89 10.04
CA PHE A 142 -6.57 18.25 8.64
C PHE A 142 -7.35 19.51 8.32
N ASP A 143 -6.71 20.39 7.56
CA ASP A 143 -7.39 21.55 7.01
C ASP A 143 -8.42 21.09 5.96
N ASP A 144 -9.40 21.95 5.70
CA ASP A 144 -10.32 21.72 4.59
C ASP A 144 -9.72 22.23 3.28
N ILE A 145 -8.98 21.35 2.60
CA ILE A 145 -8.33 21.64 1.32
C ILE A 145 -9.36 21.77 0.19
N LYS A 146 -10.61 21.31 0.40
CA LYS A 146 -11.66 21.29 -0.63
C LYS A 146 -12.07 22.70 -1.06
N GLU A 147 -11.86 23.69 -0.19
CA GLU A 147 -12.12 25.10 -0.46
C GLU A 147 -10.98 25.80 -1.23
N TYR A 148 -9.84 25.14 -1.41
CA TYR A 148 -8.75 25.71 -2.19
C TYR A 148 -9.17 25.89 -3.66
N ASN A 149 -9.06 27.12 -4.15
CA ASN A 149 -9.40 27.47 -5.52
C ASN A 149 -8.26 27.08 -6.47
N MET A 150 -8.34 25.85 -6.99
CA MET A 150 -7.38 25.31 -7.98
C MET A 150 -7.30 26.21 -9.21
N LYS A 151 -6.08 26.55 -9.65
CA LYS A 151 -5.87 27.36 -10.85
C LYS A 151 -5.99 26.51 -12.12
N SER A 152 -5.58 25.25 -12.03
CA SER A 152 -5.56 24.30 -13.14
C SER A 152 -6.72 23.30 -13.08
N ALA A 153 -7.30 22.98 -14.24
CA ALA A 153 -8.30 21.92 -14.36
C ALA A 153 -7.72 20.55 -14.02
N GLU A 154 -6.47 20.28 -14.43
CA GLU A 154 -5.75 19.04 -14.09
C GLU A 154 -5.59 18.88 -12.57
N GLY A 155 -5.15 19.93 -11.88
CA GLY A 155 -5.06 19.92 -10.42
C GLY A 155 -6.42 19.69 -9.75
N ARG A 156 -7.51 20.26 -10.30
CA ARG A 156 -8.87 19.99 -9.80
C ARG A 156 -9.25 18.52 -9.92
N VAL A 157 -8.94 17.90 -11.06
CA VAL A 157 -9.16 16.47 -11.28
C VAL A 157 -8.36 15.64 -10.28
N ASP A 158 -7.08 15.94 -10.08
CA ASP A 158 -6.21 15.21 -9.16
C ASP A 158 -6.66 15.37 -7.69
N LEU A 159 -7.12 16.55 -7.31
CA LEU A 159 -7.66 16.81 -5.98
C LEU A 159 -8.93 15.98 -5.73
N VAL A 160 -9.86 15.94 -6.68
CA VAL A 160 -11.09 15.13 -6.59
C VAL A 160 -10.78 13.64 -6.61
N PHE A 161 -9.82 13.22 -7.45
CA PHE A 161 -9.35 11.84 -7.48
C PHE A 161 -8.81 11.43 -6.11
N ASN A 162 -7.93 12.23 -5.51
CA ASN A 162 -7.38 11.97 -4.17
C ASN A 162 -8.46 11.99 -3.08
N GLU A 163 -9.43 12.92 -3.15
CA GLU A 163 -10.56 12.98 -2.23
C GLU A 163 -11.39 11.68 -2.22
N SER A 164 -11.55 11.02 -3.38
CA SER A 164 -12.32 9.77 -3.46
C SER A 164 -11.83 8.69 -2.50
N PHE A 165 -10.54 8.71 -2.13
CA PHE A 165 -9.95 7.74 -1.21
C PHE A 165 -10.44 7.91 0.23
N GLU A 166 -10.95 9.09 0.61
CA GLU A 166 -11.59 9.32 1.91
C GLU A 166 -12.80 8.41 2.11
N HIS A 167 -13.47 8.00 1.03
CA HIS A 167 -14.70 7.22 1.02
C HIS A 167 -14.49 5.73 0.75
N LEU A 168 -13.27 5.31 0.43
CA LEU A 168 -12.95 3.97 -0.08
C LEU A 168 -13.33 2.83 0.88
N PHE A 169 -13.44 3.13 2.17
CA PHE A 169 -13.86 2.19 3.21
C PHE A 169 -15.37 1.84 3.16
N ASP A 170 -16.18 2.63 2.44
CA ASP A 170 -17.63 2.44 2.27
C ASP A 170 -17.96 2.50 0.76
N GLU A 171 -18.20 1.33 0.16
CA GLU A 171 -18.46 1.18 -1.28
C GLU A 171 -19.62 2.07 -1.77
N LYS A 172 -20.68 2.20 -0.96
CA LYS A 172 -21.85 3.00 -1.33
C LYS A 172 -21.46 4.47 -1.40
N ARG A 173 -20.84 5.00 -0.34
CA ARG A 173 -20.39 6.40 -0.31
C ARG A 173 -19.37 6.71 -1.39
N PHE A 174 -18.44 5.79 -1.64
CA PHE A 174 -17.44 5.93 -2.69
C PHE A 174 -18.07 6.00 -4.09
N LEU A 175 -19.01 5.11 -4.40
CA LEU A 175 -19.74 5.13 -5.67
C LEU A 175 -20.63 6.37 -5.81
N GLU A 176 -21.31 6.77 -4.74
CA GLU A 176 -22.12 8.00 -4.72
C GLU A 176 -21.24 9.23 -4.99
N PHE A 177 -20.09 9.32 -4.32
CA PHE A 177 -19.11 10.39 -4.56
C PHE A 177 -18.67 10.42 -6.02
N LEU A 178 -18.18 9.30 -6.57
CA LEU A 178 -17.70 9.25 -7.95
C LEU A 178 -18.80 9.59 -8.97
N LYS A 179 -20.03 9.10 -8.78
CA LYS A 179 -21.16 9.45 -9.64
C LYS A 179 -21.48 10.95 -9.60
N MET A 180 -21.45 11.56 -8.42
CA MET A 180 -21.66 13.00 -8.26
C MET A 180 -20.56 13.84 -8.90
N GLN A 181 -19.31 13.36 -8.93
CA GLN A 181 -18.23 14.07 -9.58
C GLN A 181 -18.25 13.87 -11.10
N ALA A 182 -18.48 12.64 -11.57
CA ALA A 182 -18.44 12.28 -12.99
C ALA A 182 -19.52 12.97 -13.85
N VAL A 183 -20.61 13.49 -13.27
CA VAL A 183 -21.60 14.29 -14.00
C VAL A 183 -21.06 15.67 -14.42
N LYS A 184 -20.01 16.16 -13.77
CA LYS A 184 -19.41 17.47 -14.09
C LYS A 184 -18.66 17.38 -15.41
N ALA A 185 -18.83 18.40 -16.26
CA ALA A 185 -18.20 18.42 -17.58
C ALA A 185 -16.67 18.30 -17.52
N GLU A 186 -16.04 18.93 -16.53
CA GLU A 186 -14.59 18.87 -16.27
C GLU A 186 -14.07 17.47 -15.93
N MET A 187 -14.93 16.54 -15.49
CA MET A 187 -14.52 15.19 -15.11
C MET A 187 -14.61 14.20 -16.26
N LYS A 188 -15.20 14.58 -17.40
CA LYS A 188 -15.35 13.71 -18.57
C LYS A 188 -14.00 13.44 -19.24
N GLY A 189 -13.74 12.18 -19.57
CA GLY A 189 -12.50 11.68 -20.13
C GLY A 189 -11.33 11.72 -19.16
N THR A 190 -11.58 11.89 -17.85
CA THR A 190 -10.52 12.00 -16.83
C THR A 190 -10.44 10.74 -15.98
N ILE A 191 -9.40 10.66 -15.15
CA ILE A 191 -9.18 9.52 -14.26
C ILE A 191 -10.35 9.25 -13.29
N VAL A 192 -11.13 10.29 -12.94
CA VAL A 192 -12.31 10.16 -12.08
C VAL A 192 -13.44 9.41 -12.78
N GLU A 193 -13.68 9.68 -14.06
CA GLU A 193 -14.67 8.93 -14.86
C GLU A 193 -14.21 7.50 -15.08
N GLU A 194 -12.93 7.30 -15.44
CA GLU A 194 -12.35 5.97 -15.62
C GLU A 194 -12.38 5.16 -14.32
N GLN A 195 -12.38 5.83 -13.16
CA GLN A 195 -12.58 5.20 -11.86
C GLN A 195 -13.98 4.67 -11.64
N LEU A 196 -14.97 5.47 -11.99
CA LEU A 196 -16.35 5.02 -11.95
C LEU A 196 -16.56 3.84 -12.92
N LYS A 197 -16.05 3.94 -14.15
CA LYS A 197 -16.16 2.88 -15.17
C LYS A 197 -15.57 1.56 -14.69
N ASN A 198 -14.33 1.58 -14.20
CA ASN A 198 -13.64 0.37 -13.74
C ASN A 198 -14.40 -0.31 -12.59
N VAL A 199 -14.85 0.46 -11.60
CA VAL A 199 -15.56 -0.09 -10.42
C VAL A 199 -16.97 -0.58 -10.81
N CYS A 200 -17.63 0.05 -11.78
CA CYS A 200 -18.90 -0.42 -12.31
C CYS A 200 -18.77 -1.57 -13.33
N GLY A 201 -17.55 -1.97 -13.72
CA GLY A 201 -17.31 -3.00 -14.71
C GLY A 201 -17.67 -2.58 -16.14
N GLN A 202 -17.49 -1.29 -16.44
CA GLN A 202 -17.63 -0.72 -17.77
C GLN A 202 -16.26 -0.66 -18.47
N GLU A 203 -16.27 -0.44 -19.78
CA GLU A 203 -15.04 -0.27 -20.57
C GLU A 203 -14.24 0.95 -20.11
N VAL A 204 -12.93 0.76 -19.90
CA VAL A 204 -12.00 1.78 -19.40
C VAL A 204 -11.00 2.15 -20.48
N CYS A 205 -10.71 3.44 -20.61
CA CYS A 205 -9.70 3.96 -21.53
C CYS A 205 -8.28 3.67 -21.03
N ILE A 206 -7.75 2.49 -21.37
CA ILE A 206 -6.42 2.01 -20.97
C ILE A 206 -5.28 3.02 -21.23
N PRO A 207 -5.22 3.76 -22.35
CA PRO A 207 -4.15 4.73 -22.59
C PRO A 207 -4.02 5.84 -21.54
N LEU A 208 -5.11 6.22 -20.87
CA LEU A 208 -5.13 7.25 -19.82
C LEU A 208 -4.58 6.76 -18.48
N LEU A 209 -4.37 5.45 -18.34
CA LEU A 209 -4.02 4.83 -17.07
C LEU A 209 -2.50 4.70 -16.89
N SER A 210 -2.04 4.98 -15.68
CA SER A 210 -0.71 4.60 -15.20
C SER A 210 -0.54 3.08 -15.13
N LYS A 211 0.72 2.62 -15.04
CA LYS A 211 1.05 1.18 -14.96
C LYS A 211 0.37 0.46 -13.78
N SER A 212 0.22 1.13 -12.63
CA SER A 212 -0.49 0.56 -11.47
C SER A 212 -1.99 0.47 -11.72
N GLN A 213 -2.60 1.50 -12.31
CA GLN A 213 -4.03 1.52 -12.63
C GLN A 213 -4.39 0.46 -13.68
N LYS A 214 -3.54 0.24 -14.70
CA LYS A 214 -3.72 -0.84 -15.69
C LYS A 214 -3.79 -2.22 -15.07
N LYS A 215 -2.82 -2.54 -14.20
CA LYS A 215 -2.81 -3.82 -13.45
C LYS A 215 -4.09 -4.01 -12.64
N THR A 216 -4.62 -2.93 -12.11
CA THR A 216 -5.85 -2.96 -11.33
C THR A 216 -7.08 -3.25 -12.21
N VAL A 217 -7.17 -2.71 -13.42
CA VAL A 217 -8.21 -3.07 -14.40
C VAL A 217 -8.08 -4.54 -14.78
N GLU A 218 -6.89 -4.99 -15.17
CA GLU A 218 -6.59 -6.40 -15.48
C GLU A 218 -7.01 -7.33 -14.34
N TYR A 219 -6.79 -6.91 -13.10
CA TYR A 219 -7.21 -7.63 -11.90
C TYR A 219 -8.74 -7.72 -11.77
N ASN A 220 -9.46 -6.63 -12.02
CA ASN A 220 -10.92 -6.60 -11.96
C ASN A 220 -11.59 -7.39 -13.09
N GLU A 221 -10.92 -7.47 -14.24
CA GLU A 221 -11.33 -8.28 -15.38
C GLU A 221 -10.99 -9.78 -15.21
N GLY A 222 -10.23 -10.13 -14.17
CA GLY A 222 -9.80 -11.52 -13.92
C GLY A 222 -8.67 -12.00 -14.82
N ILE A 223 -7.96 -11.08 -15.49
CA ILE A 223 -6.79 -11.38 -16.34
C ILE A 223 -5.59 -11.79 -15.47
N ILE A 224 -5.45 -11.16 -14.29
CA ILE A 224 -4.38 -11.45 -13.33
C ILE A 224 -4.93 -11.78 -11.94
N ASP A 225 -4.28 -12.70 -11.24
CA ASP A 225 -4.76 -13.23 -9.95
C ASP A 225 -4.38 -12.37 -8.73
N ALA A 226 -3.38 -11.50 -8.86
CA ALA A 226 -2.85 -10.71 -7.76
C ALA A 226 -2.25 -9.37 -8.20
N ILE A 227 -2.30 -8.39 -7.31
CA ILE A 227 -1.65 -7.09 -7.46
C ILE A 227 -0.79 -6.78 -6.24
N SER A 228 0.39 -6.19 -6.47
CA SER A 228 1.39 -5.93 -5.42
C SER A 228 0.99 -4.82 -4.45
N MET A 229 0.09 -3.92 -4.87
CA MET A 229 -0.40 -2.81 -4.06
C MET A 229 -1.89 -2.60 -4.36
N PRO A 230 -2.79 -3.26 -3.62
CA PRO A 230 -4.23 -3.11 -3.78
C PRO A 230 -4.72 -1.81 -3.14
N ILE A 231 -4.13 -0.67 -3.50
CA ILE A 231 -4.52 0.65 -2.98
C ILE A 231 -5.46 1.40 -3.92
N HIS A 232 -5.77 0.87 -5.10
CA HIS A 232 -6.64 1.53 -6.07
C HIS A 232 -7.63 0.54 -6.74
N PHE A 233 -8.80 1.08 -7.14
CA PHE A 233 -9.90 0.51 -7.95
C PHE A 233 -10.15 -1.00 -7.85
N GLN A 234 -11.04 -1.49 -7.00
CA GLN A 234 -11.46 -2.90 -7.10
C GLN A 234 -12.96 -2.99 -7.36
N ARG A 235 -13.41 -3.82 -8.31
CA ARG A 235 -14.85 -4.05 -8.52
C ARG A 235 -15.49 -4.84 -7.36
N ASN A 236 -14.67 -5.34 -6.44
CA ASN A 236 -15.04 -6.28 -5.39
C ASN A 236 -14.76 -5.72 -3.98
N PHE A 237 -15.23 -4.50 -3.68
CA PHE A 237 -15.04 -3.89 -2.37
C PHE A 237 -15.77 -4.65 -1.25
N ALA A 238 -16.99 -5.13 -1.50
CA ALA A 238 -17.59 -6.17 -0.68
C ALA A 238 -18.59 -6.98 -1.50
N ARG A 239 -18.21 -8.19 -1.91
CA ARG A 239 -19.17 -9.30 -2.06
C ARG A 239 -18.46 -10.65 -2.10
N TYR A 240 -18.87 -11.48 -1.15
CA TYR A 240 -18.86 -12.93 -1.19
C TYR A 240 -19.22 -13.46 -2.60
N ASN A 241 -18.65 -14.61 -2.94
CA ASN A 241 -18.84 -15.42 -4.17
C ASN A 241 -17.76 -15.31 -5.23
N VAL A 242 -16.55 -15.81 -4.92
CA VAL A 242 -15.77 -16.62 -5.88
C VAL A 242 -15.05 -17.70 -5.05
N LEU A 243 -15.72 -18.82 -4.82
CA LEU A 243 -15.35 -19.82 -3.82
C LEU A 243 -14.14 -20.70 -4.18
N GLU A 244 -13.65 -20.72 -5.44
CA GLU A 244 -12.71 -21.77 -5.84
C GLU A 244 -11.34 -21.29 -6.36
N THR A 245 -11.21 -20.09 -6.92
CA THR A 245 -9.92 -19.57 -7.44
C THR A 245 -9.26 -18.53 -6.53
N LYS A 246 -10.03 -17.89 -5.64
CA LYS A 246 -9.62 -16.68 -4.89
C LYS A 246 -8.67 -16.92 -3.70
N TYR A 247 -8.45 -18.18 -3.32
CA TYR A 247 -7.85 -18.50 -2.02
C TYR A 247 -6.41 -19.01 -2.08
N LYS A 248 -5.86 -19.42 -3.23
CA LYS A 248 -4.58 -20.17 -3.27
C LYS A 248 -3.37 -19.50 -2.58
N SER A 249 -3.34 -18.18 -2.39
CA SER A 249 -2.20 -17.45 -1.82
C SER A 249 -2.53 -16.43 -0.72
N ASN A 250 -3.79 -16.27 -0.30
CA ASN A 250 -4.17 -15.26 0.69
C ASN A 250 -4.55 -15.89 2.02
N GLU A 251 -3.65 -15.77 3.00
CA GLU A 251 -3.82 -16.35 4.34
C GLU A 251 -5.05 -15.84 5.08
N CYS A 252 -5.30 -14.53 5.02
CA CYS A 252 -6.44 -13.92 5.70
C CYS A 252 -7.76 -14.41 5.10
N ALA A 253 -7.83 -14.56 3.77
CA ALA A 253 -9.03 -15.06 3.11
C ALA A 253 -9.36 -16.51 3.53
N TRP A 254 -8.35 -17.33 3.82
CA TRP A 254 -8.56 -18.67 4.37
C TRP A 254 -9.05 -18.64 5.80
N ILE A 255 -8.48 -17.76 6.63
CA ILE A 255 -8.94 -17.56 8.01
C ILE A 255 -10.41 -17.15 8.01
N ASP A 256 -10.83 -16.25 7.11
CA ASP A 256 -12.23 -15.83 6.99
C ASP A 256 -13.16 -16.94 6.50
N MET A 257 -12.70 -17.73 5.54
CA MET A 257 -13.50 -18.87 5.10
C MET A 257 -13.68 -19.87 6.25
N ALA A 258 -12.61 -20.09 7.01
CA ALA A 258 -12.57 -21.02 8.12
C ALA A 258 -13.28 -20.50 9.37
N TYR A 259 -13.47 -19.20 9.57
CA TYR A 259 -14.14 -18.62 10.74
C TYR A 259 -15.34 -17.76 10.35
N ILE A 260 -16.53 -18.20 10.75
CA ILE A 260 -17.79 -17.46 10.60
C ILE A 260 -18.20 -16.82 11.93
N LYS A 261 -18.83 -15.64 11.89
CA LYS A 261 -19.47 -15.05 13.08
C LYS A 261 -20.84 -15.71 13.30
N ASP A 262 -21.16 -16.01 14.54
CA ASP A 262 -22.52 -16.37 14.94
C ASP A 262 -23.41 -15.11 15.08
N GLU A 263 -24.70 -15.32 15.39
CA GLU A 263 -25.69 -14.26 15.57
C GLU A 263 -25.32 -13.26 16.68
N ASN A 264 -24.41 -13.63 17.58
CA ASN A 264 -23.91 -12.79 18.67
C ASN A 264 -22.55 -12.15 18.33
N GLY A 265 -22.12 -12.21 17.07
CA GLY A 265 -20.86 -11.63 16.60
C GLY A 265 -19.60 -12.41 17.02
N LYS A 266 -19.75 -13.61 17.60
CA LYS A 266 -18.63 -14.44 18.06
C LYS A 266 -18.13 -15.35 16.95
N TYR A 267 -16.82 -15.38 16.74
CA TYR A 267 -16.21 -16.24 15.73
C TYR A 267 -16.28 -17.72 16.13
N ARG A 268 -16.71 -18.56 15.19
CA ARG A 268 -16.70 -20.03 15.24
C ARG A 268 -16.16 -20.60 13.94
N LEU A 269 -15.57 -21.80 14.00
CA LEU A 269 -15.09 -22.47 12.78
C LEU A 269 -16.26 -22.84 11.85
N ASN A 270 -16.06 -22.65 10.55
CA ASN A 270 -16.98 -23.03 9.48
C ASN A 270 -16.80 -24.51 9.13
N GLU A 271 -17.85 -25.29 9.32
CA GLU A 271 -17.86 -26.74 9.11
C GLU A 271 -17.82 -27.13 7.63
N GLY A 272 -18.18 -26.21 6.73
CA GLY A 272 -18.20 -26.43 5.28
C GLY A 272 -16.83 -26.30 4.59
N VAL A 273 -15.76 -26.00 5.32
CA VAL A 273 -14.43 -25.79 4.72
C VAL A 273 -13.73 -27.12 4.47
N ASP A 274 -13.39 -27.36 3.20
CA ASP A 274 -12.57 -28.49 2.79
C ASP A 274 -11.10 -28.25 3.17
N ILE A 275 -10.63 -29.02 4.16
CA ILE A 275 -9.26 -29.03 4.66
C ILE A 275 -8.24 -29.19 3.53
N ALA A 276 -8.55 -30.01 2.52
CA ALA A 276 -7.63 -30.28 1.42
C ALA A 276 -7.40 -29.06 0.52
N LYS A 277 -8.33 -28.08 0.54
CA LYS A 277 -8.23 -26.85 -0.26
C LYS A 277 -7.40 -25.75 0.42
N ILE A 278 -7.33 -25.71 1.75
CA ILE A 278 -6.48 -24.75 2.50
C ILE A 278 -5.02 -25.00 2.09
N PRO A 279 -4.17 -24.04 1.70
CA PRO A 279 -2.79 -24.26 1.25
C PRO A 279 -1.79 -24.31 2.42
N ALA A 280 -0.74 -25.12 2.34
CA ALA A 280 0.34 -25.17 3.35
C ALA A 280 1.48 -24.19 3.04
N ILE A 281 1.14 -22.94 2.76
CA ILE A 281 2.10 -21.90 2.35
C ILE A 281 2.80 -21.21 3.53
N SER A 282 2.28 -21.38 4.75
CA SER A 282 2.86 -20.82 5.97
C SER A 282 2.44 -21.55 7.23
N ALA A 283 3.13 -21.26 8.34
CA ALA A 283 2.79 -21.80 9.66
C ALA A 283 1.35 -21.43 10.08
N LYS A 284 0.86 -20.23 9.77
CA LYS A 284 -0.52 -19.81 10.05
C LYS A 284 -1.54 -20.68 9.31
N MET A 285 -1.29 -21.02 8.04
CA MET A 285 -2.21 -21.87 7.27
C MET A 285 -2.15 -23.34 7.65
N VAL A 286 -0.97 -23.84 8.03
CA VAL A 286 -0.84 -25.19 8.58
C VAL A 286 -1.60 -25.31 9.90
N LEU A 287 -1.49 -24.31 10.78
CA LEU A 287 -2.30 -24.23 12.01
C LEU A 287 -3.80 -24.19 11.71
N LEU A 288 -4.23 -23.39 10.74
CA LEU A 288 -5.63 -23.32 10.32
C LEU A 288 -6.16 -24.67 9.82
N ARG A 289 -5.38 -25.39 9.00
CA ARG A 289 -5.70 -26.77 8.57
C ARG A 289 -5.95 -27.68 9.76
N ILE A 290 -5.06 -27.64 10.76
CA ILE A 290 -5.16 -28.47 11.97
C ILE A 290 -6.43 -28.15 12.77
N LEU A 291 -6.77 -26.85 12.91
CA LEU A 291 -7.96 -26.43 13.64
C LEU A 291 -9.26 -26.86 12.94
N VAL A 292 -9.36 -26.67 11.63
CA VAL A 292 -10.52 -27.12 10.83
C VAL A 292 -10.64 -28.65 10.88
N MET A 293 -9.52 -29.39 10.77
CA MET A 293 -9.50 -30.85 10.92
C MET A 293 -10.04 -31.33 12.27
N TRP A 294 -9.56 -30.72 13.34
CA TRP A 294 -9.87 -31.15 14.69
C TRP A 294 -11.35 -30.90 15.02
N LYS A 295 -11.88 -29.75 14.58
CA LYS A 295 -13.30 -29.45 14.69
C LYS A 295 -14.17 -30.42 13.89
N ASN A 296 -13.69 -30.87 12.72
CA ASN A 296 -14.38 -31.84 11.86
C ASN A 296 -14.15 -33.31 12.29
N GLY A 297 -13.50 -33.57 13.42
CA GLY A 297 -13.31 -34.92 13.96
C GLY A 297 -12.38 -35.83 13.15
N LYS A 298 -11.61 -35.29 12.20
CA LYS A 298 -10.73 -36.06 11.30
C LYS A 298 -9.27 -35.95 11.76
N SER A 299 -8.66 -37.05 12.22
CA SER A 299 -7.19 -37.11 12.41
C SER A 299 -6.53 -37.59 11.10
N ASN A 300 -5.52 -36.86 10.61
CA ASN A 300 -4.81 -37.25 9.37
C ASN A 300 -3.30 -37.26 9.62
N ARG A 301 -2.70 -38.46 9.62
CA ARG A 301 -1.25 -38.70 9.79
C ARG A 301 -0.39 -37.95 8.76
N ARG A 302 -0.95 -37.61 7.59
CA ARG A 302 -0.25 -36.92 6.50
C ARG A 302 0.09 -35.46 6.87
N ILE A 303 -0.81 -34.76 7.55
CA ILE A 303 -0.59 -33.36 7.98
C ILE A 303 0.39 -33.30 9.15
N ALA A 304 0.36 -34.29 10.05
CA ALA A 304 1.39 -34.44 11.08
C ALA A 304 2.81 -34.57 10.50
N SER A 305 2.94 -35.17 9.30
CA SER A 305 4.23 -35.26 8.59
C SER A 305 4.64 -33.96 7.89
N GLU A 306 3.68 -33.10 7.51
CA GLU A 306 3.96 -31.78 6.91
C GLU A 306 4.43 -30.77 7.97
N ILE A 307 3.91 -30.84 9.20
CA ILE A 307 4.34 -30.00 10.33
C ILE A 307 5.81 -30.23 10.68
N LYS A 308 6.30 -31.47 10.53
CA LYS A 308 7.72 -31.83 10.73
C LYS A 308 8.69 -31.19 9.73
N ARG A 309 8.17 -30.57 8.65
CA ARG A 309 8.97 -29.88 7.63
C ARG A 309 9.11 -28.37 7.89
N LEU A 310 8.46 -27.84 8.92
CA LEU A 310 8.58 -26.43 9.32
C LEU A 310 9.86 -26.21 10.14
N PRO A 311 10.40 -24.97 10.17
CA PRO A 311 11.54 -24.63 11.02
C PRO A 311 11.29 -25.00 12.48
N GLU A 312 12.29 -25.61 13.12
CA GLU A 312 12.17 -26.33 14.39
C GLU A 312 11.66 -25.46 15.54
N GLU A 313 12.04 -24.18 15.61
CA GLU A 313 11.53 -23.23 16.62
C GLU A 313 10.03 -22.96 16.49
N VAL A 314 9.54 -22.85 15.25
CA VAL A 314 8.12 -22.63 14.95
C VAL A 314 7.35 -23.92 15.18
N ALA A 315 7.91 -25.06 14.75
CA ALA A 315 7.33 -26.37 14.96
C ALA A 315 7.20 -26.68 16.46
N ASN A 316 8.25 -26.50 17.26
CA ASN A 316 8.28 -26.82 18.69
C ASN A 316 7.34 -25.95 19.55
N LYS A 317 7.14 -24.68 19.18
CA LYS A 317 6.18 -23.79 19.86
C LYS A 317 4.74 -24.30 19.77
N TYR A 318 4.38 -24.98 18.69
CA TYR A 318 3.01 -25.43 18.42
C TYR A 318 2.83 -26.96 18.51
N LEU A 319 3.90 -27.77 18.33
CA LEU A 319 3.89 -29.24 18.36
C LEU A 319 3.72 -29.86 19.75
N SER A 320 4.12 -29.17 20.82
CA SER A 320 3.97 -29.67 22.21
C SER A 320 2.52 -29.93 22.62
N VAL A 321 1.57 -29.36 21.85
CA VAL A 321 0.12 -29.51 21.99
C VAL A 321 -0.42 -30.76 21.26
N PHE A 322 0.36 -31.39 20.37
CA PHE A 322 -0.10 -32.41 19.42
C PHE A 322 0.48 -33.81 19.66
N GLU A 323 0.82 -34.16 20.90
CA GLU A 323 1.09 -35.56 21.25
C GLU A 323 -0.16 -36.42 21.01
N PRO A 324 -0.07 -37.52 20.24
CA PRO A 324 -1.19 -38.43 20.02
C PRO A 324 -1.72 -38.96 21.37
N GLY A 325 -3.00 -38.69 21.68
CA GLY A 325 -3.66 -39.15 22.90
C GLY A 325 -3.90 -38.07 23.97
N LYS A 326 -3.35 -36.86 23.82
CA LYS A 326 -3.71 -35.73 24.69
C LYS A 326 -4.96 -35.01 24.18
N VAL A 327 -5.98 -34.92 25.04
CA VAL A 327 -7.11 -34.00 24.85
C VAL A 327 -6.59 -32.59 25.11
N VAL A 328 -6.49 -31.79 24.06
CA VAL A 328 -6.12 -30.38 24.19
C VAL A 328 -7.28 -29.65 24.82
N ASP A 329 -7.03 -28.97 25.93
CA ASP A 329 -8.09 -28.27 26.66
C ASP A 329 -8.58 -27.03 25.88
N ARG A 330 -9.82 -26.64 26.15
CA ARG A 330 -10.51 -25.52 25.51
C ARG A 330 -9.73 -24.20 25.59
N ASN A 331 -8.96 -23.97 26.66
CA ASN A 331 -8.22 -22.71 26.84
C ASN A 331 -7.01 -22.65 25.92
N THR A 332 -6.34 -23.79 25.71
CA THR A 332 -5.25 -23.92 24.74
C THR A 332 -5.73 -23.70 23.30
N TYR A 333 -6.89 -24.25 22.93
CA TYR A 333 -7.54 -23.97 21.64
C TYR A 333 -7.88 -22.47 21.45
N VAL A 334 -8.43 -21.84 22.49
CA VAL A 334 -8.77 -20.40 22.47
C VAL A 334 -7.51 -19.54 22.34
N LYS A 335 -6.41 -19.91 23.00
CA LYS A 335 -5.13 -19.20 22.91
C LYS A 335 -4.54 -19.26 21.50
N ILE A 336 -4.52 -20.44 20.87
CA ILE A 336 -4.02 -20.63 19.50
C ILE A 336 -4.92 -19.87 18.50
N SER A 337 -6.23 -19.91 18.70
CA SER A 337 -7.17 -19.14 17.87
C SER A 337 -6.92 -17.62 18.00
N LYS A 338 -6.63 -17.12 19.20
CA LYS A 338 -6.27 -15.70 19.41
C LYS A 338 -4.93 -15.33 18.75
N GLU A 339 -3.93 -16.21 18.78
CA GLU A 339 -2.63 -15.98 18.12
C GLU A 339 -2.73 -16.01 16.58
N LEU A 340 -3.69 -16.71 16.00
CA LEU A 340 -3.94 -16.69 14.56
C LEU A 340 -4.68 -15.43 14.10
N MET A 341 -5.63 -14.96 14.92
CA MET A 341 -6.47 -13.79 14.65
C MET A 341 -5.74 -12.46 14.85
N ASN A 342 -4.62 -12.45 15.57
CA ASN A 342 -3.69 -11.33 15.76
C ASN A 342 -2.44 -11.47 14.87
#